data_AF-A0A9X0UJD2-F1
#
_entry.id   AF-A0A9X0UJD2-F1
#
_cell.length_a   1.000
_cell.length_b   1.000
_cell.length_c   1.000
_cell.angle_alpha   90.00
_cell.angle_beta   90.00
_cell.angle_gamma   90.00
#
_symmetry.space_group_name_H-M   'P 1'
#
loop_
_entity.id
_entity.type
_entity.pdbx_description
1 polymer ?
#
loop_
_entity_poly.entity_id
_entity_poly.type
_entity_poly.pdbx_seq_one_letter_code
_entity_poly.pdbx_strand_id
1 'polypeptide(L)'
;MDKAKFIQQHLIAKGVPADLTRPTAFIWSKYKDASKKPLVFQSPMKVLLTHGLLMGLVWGSLMWIMIWHTEPERWKTYVISSAMFGILMGLINVFRIVKAQKVLGEKSWEKWCKQNYE
;
A
#
# COMPACT_ATOMS: atom_id res chain seq x y z
N MET A 1 -24.39 9.45 6.59
CA MET A 1 -22.93 9.44 6.33
C MET A 1 -22.61 8.19 5.52
N ASP A 2 -21.72 8.29 4.53
CA ASP A 2 -21.27 7.09 3.78
C ASP A 2 -20.57 6.12 4.73
N LYS A 3 -21.00 4.85 4.77
CA LYS A 3 -20.46 3.80 5.64
C LYS A 3 -18.94 3.66 5.51
N ALA A 4 -18.40 3.86 4.29
CA ALA A 4 -16.95 3.84 4.06
C ALA A 4 -16.23 4.96 4.81
N LYS A 5 -16.76 6.18 4.75
CA LYS A 5 -16.17 7.35 5.42
C LYS A 5 -16.20 7.18 6.94
N PHE A 6 -17.27 6.60 7.47
CA PHE A 6 -17.38 6.30 8.90
C PHE A 6 -16.31 5.32 9.35
N ILE A 7 -16.20 4.17 8.67
CA ILE A 7 -15.16 3.16 8.94
C ILE A 7 -13.77 3.78 8.84
N GLN A 8 -13.53 4.62 7.84
CA GLN A 8 -12.25 5.28 7.64
C GLN A 8 -11.89 6.19 8.82
N GLN A 9 -12.82 7.04 9.25
CA GLN A 9 -12.64 7.91 10.40
C GLN A 9 -12.42 7.11 11.69
N HIS A 10 -13.13 5.99 11.86
CA HIS A 10 -12.94 5.11 13.01
C HIS A 10 -11.52 4.49 13.02
N LEU A 11 -11.04 3.99 11.88
CA LEU A 11 -9.67 3.46 11.78
C LEU A 11 -8.61 4.54 12.05
N ILE A 12 -8.81 5.76 11.55
CA ILE A 12 -7.93 6.90 11.85
C ILE A 12 -7.94 7.23 13.34
N ALA A 13 -9.11 7.26 13.98
CA ALA A 13 -9.25 7.49 15.41
C ALA A 13 -8.55 6.40 16.25
N LYS A 14 -8.46 5.18 15.73
CA LYS A 14 -7.68 4.07 16.33
C LYS A 14 -6.18 4.15 16.02
N GLY A 15 -5.70 5.17 15.33
CA GLY A 15 -4.28 5.39 15.05
C GLY A 15 -3.76 4.76 13.76
N VAL A 16 -4.64 4.30 12.87
CA VAL A 16 -4.25 3.80 11.54
C VAL A 16 -3.95 4.99 10.61
N PRO A 17 -2.79 5.00 9.91
CA PRO A 17 -2.49 6.01 8.90
C PRO A 17 -3.59 6.11 7.84
N ALA A 18 -3.97 7.34 7.48
CA ALA A 18 -5.11 7.60 6.58
C ALA A 18 -4.96 6.94 5.20
N ASP A 19 -3.75 6.75 4.70
CA ASP A 19 -3.48 6.03 3.44
C ASP A 19 -3.78 4.52 3.55
N LEU A 20 -3.55 3.90 4.71
CA LEU A 20 -3.81 2.47 4.94
C LEU A 20 -5.30 2.15 5.21
N THR A 21 -6.10 3.18 5.49
CA THR A 21 -7.56 3.05 5.65
C THR A 21 -8.30 2.95 4.31
N ARG A 22 -7.62 3.22 3.19
CA ARG A 22 -8.20 3.14 1.84
C ARG A 22 -8.10 1.70 1.32
N PRO A 23 -9.01 1.25 0.43
CA PRO A 23 -8.92 -0.07 -0.19
C PRO A 23 -7.80 -0.19 -1.24
N THR A 24 -7.30 0.95 -1.71
CA THR A 24 -6.33 1.07 -2.79
C THR A 24 -5.26 2.09 -2.41
N ALA A 25 -4.03 1.82 -2.82
CA ALA A 25 -2.90 2.71 -2.56
C ALA A 25 -2.80 3.86 -3.54
N PHE A 26 -3.51 3.76 -4.67
CA PHE A 26 -3.58 4.84 -5.63
C PHE A 26 -4.39 5.99 -5.08
N ILE A 27 -3.73 7.14 -4.93
CA ILE A 27 -4.36 8.40 -4.52
C ILE A 27 -5.50 8.80 -5.49
N TRP A 28 -5.42 8.35 -6.74
CA TRP A 28 -6.33 8.66 -7.84
C TRP A 28 -7.51 7.72 -8.02
N SER A 29 -7.55 6.56 -7.34
CA SER A 29 -8.73 5.70 -7.43
C SER A 29 -9.84 6.35 -6.62
N LYS A 30 -10.81 6.96 -7.32
CA LYS A 30 -12.05 7.43 -6.71
C LYS A 30 -12.68 6.26 -5.94
N TYR A 31 -12.95 6.46 -4.65
CA TYR A 31 -13.60 5.47 -3.79
C TYR A 31 -14.96 5.12 -4.39
N LYS A 32 -15.02 4.03 -5.16
CA LYS A 32 -16.26 3.57 -5.77
C LYS A 32 -16.94 2.44 -4.98
N ASP A 33 -16.24 1.79 -4.05
CA ASP A 33 -16.82 0.68 -3.27
C ASP A 33 -16.49 0.77 -1.79
N ALA A 34 -17.52 1.04 -1.00
CA ALA A 34 -17.51 0.94 0.46
C ALA A 34 -17.34 -0.49 0.98
N SER A 35 -17.54 -1.51 0.13
CA SER A 35 -17.37 -2.93 0.51
C SER A 35 -15.93 -3.41 0.42
N LYS A 36 -15.01 -2.63 -0.16
CA LYS A 36 -13.64 -3.08 -0.36
C LYS A 36 -12.82 -2.97 0.92
N LYS A 37 -12.19 -4.09 1.26
CA LYS A 37 -11.30 -4.28 2.40
C LYS A 37 -10.17 -3.23 2.43
N PRO A 38 -10.03 -2.44 3.51
CA PRO A 38 -8.93 -1.48 3.68
C PRO A 38 -7.55 -2.14 3.58
N LEU A 39 -6.55 -1.41 3.10
CA LEU A 39 -5.17 -1.88 2.94
C LEU A 39 -4.58 -2.45 4.23
N VAL A 40 -4.89 -1.87 5.38
CA VAL A 40 -4.42 -2.36 6.69
C VAL A 40 -4.84 -3.82 6.96
N PHE A 41 -5.93 -4.30 6.37
CA PHE A 41 -6.37 -5.69 6.51
C PHE A 41 -5.98 -6.58 5.32
N GLN A 42 -5.41 -6.01 4.25
CA GLN A 42 -4.97 -6.81 3.10
C GLN A 42 -3.75 -7.67 3.45
N SER A 43 -3.54 -8.74 2.68
CA SER A 43 -2.39 -9.63 2.89
C SER A 43 -1.08 -8.84 2.69
N PRO A 44 -0.14 -8.88 3.65
CA PRO A 44 1.16 -8.23 3.52
C PRO A 44 1.90 -8.63 2.24
N MET A 45 1.82 -9.91 1.85
CA MET A 45 2.47 -10.41 0.63
C MET A 45 1.87 -9.78 -0.63
N LYS A 46 0.54 -9.60 -0.66
CA LYS A 46 -0.14 -8.93 -1.78
C LYS A 46 0.27 -7.46 -1.87
N VAL A 47 0.38 -6.78 -0.73
CA VAL A 47 0.84 -5.38 -0.69
C VAL A 47 2.29 -5.26 -1.13
N LEU A 48 3.17 -6.14 -0.65
CA LEU A 48 4.58 -6.19 -1.03
C LEU A 48 4.75 -6.31 -2.56
N LEU A 49 4.09 -7.28 -3.17
CA LEU A 49 4.20 -7.53 -4.61
C LEU A 49 3.60 -6.37 -5.42
N THR A 50 2.39 -5.92 -5.09
CA THR A 50 1.71 -4.88 -5.86
C THR A 50 2.39 -3.51 -5.73
N HIS A 51 2.74 -3.09 -4.51
CA HIS A 51 3.41 -1.80 -4.29
C HIS A 51 4.86 -1.85 -4.73
N GLY A 52 5.56 -2.96 -4.45
CA GLY A 52 6.96 -3.09 -4.81
C GLY A 52 7.15 -3.09 -6.32
N LEU A 53 6.33 -3.84 -7.05
CA LEU A 53 6.36 -3.84 -8.52
C LEU A 53 6.06 -2.45 -9.08
N LEU A 54 4.99 -1.80 -8.58
CA LEU A 54 4.60 -0.49 -9.06
C LEU A 54 5.69 0.56 -8.80
N MET A 55 6.20 0.63 -7.57
CA MET A 55 7.23 1.61 -7.21
C MET A 55 8.54 1.36 -7.95
N GLY A 56 8.91 0.09 -8.15
CA GLY A 56 10.07 -0.27 -8.97
C GLY A 56 9.90 0.19 -10.42
N LEU A 57 8.73 0.00 -11.01
CA LEU A 57 8.43 0.48 -12.37
C LEU A 57 8.44 2.01 -12.46
N VAL A 58 7.74 2.69 -11.55
CA VAL A 58 7.69 4.16 -11.51
C VAL A 58 9.09 4.75 -11.36
N TRP A 59 9.89 4.21 -10.43
CA TRP A 59 11.27 4.64 -10.22
C TRP A 59 12.13 4.37 -11.45
N GLY A 60 12.06 3.16 -12.01
CA GLY A 60 12.83 2.80 -13.19
C GLY A 60 12.50 3.66 -14.41
N SER A 61 11.23 3.93 -14.65
CA SER A 61 10.78 4.82 -15.73
C SER A 61 11.23 6.26 -15.50
N LEU A 62 11.13 6.77 -14.27
CA LEU A 62 11.58 8.12 -13.93
C LEU A 62 13.10 8.26 -14.15
N MET A 63 13.87 7.31 -13.63
CA MET A 63 15.33 7.32 -13.77
C MET A 63 15.77 7.16 -15.22
N TRP A 64 15.04 6.38 -16.02
CA TRP A 64 15.23 6.30 -17.46
C TRP A 64 15.09 7.66 -18.14
N ILE A 65 13.98 8.36 -17.90
CA ILE A 65 13.71 9.68 -18.49
C ILE A 65 14.79 10.69 -18.05
N MET A 66 15.20 10.68 -16.78
CA MET A 66 16.14 11.67 -16.27
C MET A 66 17.59 11.42 -16.68
N ILE A 67 18.11 10.20 -16.52
CA ILE A 67 19.55 9.93 -16.58
C ILE A 67 19.86 8.65 -17.35
N TRP A 68 19.22 7.53 -17.04
CA TRP A 68 19.69 6.22 -17.53
C TRP A 68 19.61 6.03 -19.05
N HIS A 69 18.81 6.83 -19.76
CA HIS A 69 18.79 6.83 -21.22
C HIS A 69 20.12 7.27 -21.85
N THR A 70 21.01 7.95 -21.10
CA THR A 70 22.33 8.40 -21.61
C THR A 70 23.37 7.27 -21.62
N GLU A 71 23.18 6.23 -20.83
CA GLU A 71 24.09 5.07 -20.67
C GLU A 71 23.30 3.75 -20.75
N PRO A 72 22.64 3.44 -21.88
CA PRO A 72 21.72 2.31 -22.01
C PRO A 72 22.39 0.94 -21.86
N GLU A 73 23.69 0.83 -22.12
CA GLU A 73 24.48 -0.40 -21.99
C GLU A 73 24.49 -0.97 -20.57
N ARG A 74 24.23 -0.13 -19.56
CA ARG A 74 24.16 -0.51 -18.13
C ARG A 74 22.78 -0.99 -17.69
N TRP A 75 21.89 -1.35 -18.63
CA TRP A 75 20.50 -1.75 -18.36
C TRP A 75 20.34 -2.79 -17.25
N LYS A 76 21.27 -3.76 -17.12
CA LYS A 76 21.22 -4.78 -16.07
C LYS A 76 21.25 -4.16 -14.68
N THR A 77 22.14 -3.18 -14.46
CA THR A 77 22.26 -2.45 -13.20
C THR A 77 21.00 -1.64 -12.91
N TYR A 78 20.37 -1.07 -13.92
CA TYR A 78 19.14 -0.29 -13.78
C TYR A 78 17.94 -1.15 -13.39
N VAL A 79 17.81 -2.34 -13.99
CA VAL A 79 16.77 -3.31 -13.64
C VAL A 79 16.97 -3.78 -12.19
N ILE A 80 18.18 -4.13 -11.80
CA ILE A 80 18.49 -4.55 -10.42
C ILE A 80 18.20 -3.42 -9.43
N SER A 81 18.64 -2.19 -9.74
CA SER A 81 18.41 -1.02 -8.87
C SER A 81 16.93 -0.72 -8.70
N SER A 82 16.15 -0.79 -9.80
CA SER A 82 14.69 -0.60 -9.77
C SER A 82 13.99 -1.70 -8.98
N ALA A 83 14.41 -2.95 -9.12
CA ALA A 83 13.87 -4.07 -8.36
C ALA A 83 14.17 -3.93 -6.87
N MET A 84 15.40 -3.60 -6.48
CA MET A 84 15.76 -3.35 -5.08
C MET A 84 14.96 -2.20 -4.48
N PHE A 85 14.82 -1.10 -5.20
CA PHE A 85 14.00 0.03 -4.77
C PHE A 85 12.54 -0.39 -4.55
N GLY A 86 11.96 -1.12 -5.51
CA GLY A 86 10.62 -1.68 -5.40
C GLY A 86 10.45 -2.56 -4.16
N ILE A 87 11.36 -3.52 -3.95
CA ILE A 87 11.34 -4.41 -2.77
C ILE A 87 11.41 -3.59 -1.47
N LEU A 88 12.32 -2.63 -1.37
CA LEU A 88 12.47 -1.79 -0.18
C LEU A 88 11.19 -1.01 0.12
N MET A 89 10.61 -0.37 -0.89
CA MET A 89 9.35 0.38 -0.74
C MET A 89 8.17 -0.52 -0.37
N GLY A 90 8.12 -1.74 -0.92
CA GLY A 90 7.11 -2.73 -0.56
C GLY A 90 7.27 -3.19 0.90
N LEU A 91 8.50 -3.44 1.37
CA LEU A 91 8.79 -3.81 2.75
C LEU A 91 8.42 -2.70 3.75
N ILE A 92 8.71 -1.43 3.42
CA ILE A 92 8.29 -0.28 4.24
C ILE A 92 6.77 -0.27 4.41
N ASN A 93 6.01 -0.50 3.33
CA ASN A 93 4.54 -0.53 3.42
C ASN A 93 4.03 -1.73 4.22
N VAL A 94 4.64 -2.91 4.06
CA VAL A 94 4.33 -4.08 4.90
C VAL A 94 4.56 -3.77 6.37
N PHE A 95 5.70 -3.16 6.72
CA PHE A 95 6.01 -2.78 8.09
C PHE A 95 4.97 -1.83 8.67
N ARG A 96 4.55 -0.81 7.89
CA ARG A 96 3.49 0.14 8.29
C ARG A 96 2.15 -0.57 8.55
N ILE A 97 1.79 -1.53 7.69
CA ILE A 97 0.58 -2.35 7.86
C ILE A 97 0.66 -3.22 9.12
N VAL A 98 1.76 -3.93 9.32
CA VAL A 98 1.94 -4.79 10.50
C VAL A 98 1.89 -3.96 11.79
N LYS A 99 2.50 -2.77 11.79
CA LYS A 99 2.41 -1.83 12.90
C LYS A 99 0.97 -1.40 13.16
N ALA A 100 0.22 -1.01 12.12
CA ALA A 100 -1.18 -0.62 12.26
C ALA A 100 -2.09 -1.79 12.71
N GLN A 101 -1.85 -3.00 12.23
CA GLN A 101 -2.54 -4.21 12.69
C GLN A 101 -2.28 -4.50 14.18
N LYS A 102 -1.05 -4.27 14.66
CA LYS A 102 -0.75 -4.40 16.11
C LYS A 102 -1.54 -3.40 16.95
N VAL A 103 -1.75 -2.18 16.45
CA VAL A 103 -2.57 -1.17 17.13
C VAL A 103 -4.05 -1.57 17.15
N LEU A 104 -4.55 -2.17 16.07
CA LEU A 104 -5.94 -2.62 15.98
C LEU A 104 -6.23 -3.90 16.78
N GLY A 105 -5.22 -4.71 17.09
CA GLY A 105 -5.38 -6.00 17.80
C GLY A 105 -6.01 -7.12 16.96
N GLU A 106 -6.57 -6.81 15.79
CA GLU A 106 -7.20 -7.78 14.88
C GLU A 106 -6.68 -7.57 13.44
N LYS A 107 -6.41 -8.68 12.75
CA LYS A 107 -5.87 -8.72 11.38
C LYS A 107 -6.94 -9.06 10.35
N SER A 108 -8.02 -9.71 10.77
CA SER A 108 -9.15 -10.06 9.92
C SER A 108 -10.15 -8.90 9.85
N TRP A 109 -10.43 -8.46 8.62
CA TRP A 109 -11.46 -7.47 8.37
C TRP A 109 -12.84 -7.91 8.86
N GLU A 110 -13.20 -9.17 8.63
CA GLU A 110 -14.49 -9.72 9.02
C GLU A 110 -14.64 -9.73 10.56
N LYS A 111 -13.61 -10.20 11.27
CA LYS A 111 -13.61 -10.20 12.75
C LYS A 111 -13.64 -8.78 13.31
N TRP A 112 -12.86 -7.87 12.72
CA TRP A 112 -12.85 -6.47 13.15
C TRP A 112 -14.21 -5.80 12.93
N CYS A 113 -14.86 -6.04 11.78
CA CYS A 113 -16.21 -5.56 11.53
C CYS A 113 -17.22 -6.09 12.54
N LYS A 114 -17.19 -7.41 12.80
CA LYS A 114 -18.09 -8.04 13.77
C LYS A 114 -17.90 -7.50 15.19
N GLN A 115 -16.67 -7.16 15.58
CA GLN A 115 -16.41 -6.60 16.91
C GLN A 115 -16.85 -5.15 17.09
N ASN A 116 -17.03 -4.40 16.00
CA ASN A 116 -17.25 -2.94 16.06
C ASN A 116 -18.60 -2.49 15.49
N TYR A 117 -19.28 -3.33 14.71
CA TYR A 117 -20.50 -2.94 13.97
C TYR A 117 -21.62 -4.00 14.02
N GLU A 118 -21.40 -5.14 14.66
CA GLU A 118 -22.41 -6.16 14.99
C GLU A 118 -22.49 -6.33 16.51
#